data_AF-A0A455SI30-F1
#
_entry.id   AF-A0A455SI30-F1
#
_cell.length_a   1.000
_cell.length_b   1.000
_cell.length_c   1.000
_cell.angle_alpha   90.00
_cell.angle_beta   90.00
_cell.angle_gamma   90.00
#
_symmetry.space_group_name_H-M   'P 1'
#
loop_
_entity.id
_entity.type
_entity.pdbx_description
1 polymer ?
#
loop_
_entity_poly.entity_id
_entity_poly.type
_entity_poly.pdbx_seq_one_letter_code
_entity_poly.pdbx_strand_id
1 'polypeptide(L)'
;MSTTISSEVARLRMRIARECEAMHRGLSGVAMVARHAFINERYAALEASWQRLEELIGAEQASTLVCQTYFRMIEPNGGRADAAETATDDC
;
A
#
# COMPACT_ATOMS: atom_id res chain seq x y z
N MET A 1 -14.11 21.95 -9.22
CA MET A 1 -12.92 21.16 -9.59
C MET A 1 -12.59 20.03 -8.59
N SER A 2 -13.02 20.07 -7.32
CA SER A 2 -12.72 18.99 -6.33
C SER A 2 -13.40 17.63 -6.57
N THR A 3 -14.56 17.59 -7.22
CA THR A 3 -15.32 16.34 -7.45
C THR A 3 -14.60 15.39 -8.40
N THR A 4 -13.84 15.92 -9.35
CA THR A 4 -13.04 15.13 -10.31
C THR A 4 -11.86 14.46 -9.63
N ILE A 5 -11.20 15.18 -8.71
CA ILE A 5 -10.05 14.67 -7.93
C ILE A 5 -10.49 13.50 -7.03
N SER A 6 -11.63 13.63 -6.33
CA SER A 6 -12.16 12.52 -5.51
C SER A 6 -12.56 11.29 -6.34
N SER A 7 -13.09 11.49 -7.54
CA SER A 7 -13.45 10.40 -8.46
C SER A 7 -12.21 9.68 -9.01
N GLU A 8 -11.17 10.43 -9.34
CA GLU A 8 -9.90 9.89 -9.82
C GLU A 8 -9.16 9.10 -8.72
N VAL A 9 -9.14 9.64 -7.51
CA VAL A 9 -8.63 8.93 -6.32
C VAL A 9 -9.37 7.63 -6.06
N ALA A 10 -10.70 7.61 -6.20
CA ALA A 10 -11.50 6.40 -6.05
C ALA A 10 -11.16 5.34 -7.11
N ARG A 11 -10.98 5.75 -8.37
CA ARG A 11 -10.55 4.83 -9.46
C ARG A 11 -9.16 4.26 -9.20
N LEU A 12 -8.21 5.08 -8.76
CA LEU A 12 -6.85 4.65 -8.47
C LEU A 12 -6.83 3.64 -7.31
N ARG A 13 -7.60 3.90 -6.24
CA ARG A 13 -7.75 2.95 -5.12
C ARG A 13 -8.29 1.59 -5.56
N MET A 14 -9.32 1.59 -6.40
CA MET A 14 -9.87 0.34 -6.94
C MET A 14 -8.86 -0.43 -7.80
N ARG A 15 -8.03 0.29 -8.58
CA ARG A 15 -6.99 -0.33 -9.40
C ARG A 15 -5.92 -0.98 -8.52
N ILE A 16 -5.42 -0.25 -7.53
CA ILE A 16 -4.42 -0.75 -6.57
C ILE A 16 -4.92 -2.02 -5.87
N ALA A 17 -6.17 -2.03 -5.40
CA ALA A 17 -6.74 -3.20 -4.72
C ALA A 17 -6.74 -4.46 -5.61
N ARG A 18 -7.05 -4.32 -6.89
CA ARG A 18 -7.02 -5.44 -7.86
C ARG A 18 -5.60 -5.96 -8.09
N GLU A 19 -4.62 -5.07 -8.16
CA GLU A 19 -3.22 -5.47 -8.34
C GLU A 19 -2.69 -6.22 -7.12
N CYS A 20 -3.00 -5.76 -5.90
CA CYS A 20 -2.64 -6.45 -4.66
C CYS A 20 -3.28 -7.85 -4.57
N GLU A 21 -4.55 -7.97 -4.99
CA GLU A 21 -5.24 -9.26 -5.04
C GLU A 21 -4.59 -10.21 -6.06
N ALA A 22 -4.22 -9.72 -7.24
CA ALA A 22 -3.51 -10.49 -8.25
C ALA A 22 -2.13 -10.95 -7.76
N MET A 23 -1.40 -10.09 -7.02
CA MET A 23 -0.16 -10.45 -6.33
C MET A 23 -0.32 -11.57 -5.34
N HIS A 24 -1.29 -11.45 -4.43
CA HIS A 24 -1.54 -12.46 -3.42
C HIS A 24 -1.89 -13.82 -4.06
N ARG A 25 -2.67 -13.81 -5.13
CA ARG A 25 -3.01 -15.00 -5.91
C ARG A 25 -1.80 -15.57 -6.69
N GLY A 26 -0.95 -14.70 -7.25
CA GLY A 26 0.29 -15.09 -7.92
C GLY A 26 1.35 -15.68 -6.97
N LEU A 27 1.38 -15.19 -5.72
CA LEU A 27 2.24 -15.70 -4.66
C LEU A 27 1.80 -17.08 -4.13
N SER A 28 0.51 -17.40 -4.21
CA SER A 28 -0.06 -18.70 -3.81
C SER A 28 -0.12 -19.74 -4.93
N GLY A 29 -0.04 -19.33 -6.21
CA GLY A 29 -0.01 -20.23 -7.39
C GLY A 29 1.37 -20.74 -7.79
N VAL A 30 1.48 -22.02 -8.14
CA VAL A 30 2.73 -22.75 -8.48
C VAL A 30 3.40 -22.24 -9.77
N ALA A 31 4.44 -21.41 -9.65
CA ALA A 31 5.53 -21.25 -10.62
C ALA A 31 6.62 -20.30 -10.06
N MET A 32 7.64 -20.85 -9.42
CA MET A 32 8.76 -20.13 -8.78
C MET A 32 9.45 -19.07 -9.67
N VAL A 33 9.49 -19.28 -10.99
CA VAL A 33 10.11 -18.36 -11.96
C VAL A 33 9.13 -17.28 -12.45
N ALA A 34 7.87 -17.63 -12.69
CA ALA A 34 6.81 -16.66 -13.02
C ALA A 34 6.55 -15.70 -11.86
N ARG A 35 6.74 -16.16 -10.61
CA ARG A 35 6.65 -15.35 -9.41
C ARG A 35 7.62 -14.18 -9.41
N HIS A 36 8.89 -14.34 -9.81
CA HIS A 36 9.83 -13.22 -9.80
C HIS A 36 9.52 -12.17 -10.87
N ALA A 37 9.20 -12.57 -12.10
CA ALA A 37 8.81 -11.63 -13.15
C ALA A 37 7.50 -10.89 -12.78
N PHE A 38 6.52 -11.63 -12.27
CA PHE A 38 5.25 -11.07 -11.81
C PHE A 38 5.46 -10.13 -10.61
N ILE A 39 6.22 -10.52 -9.60
CA ILE A 39 6.55 -9.69 -8.44
C ILE A 39 7.28 -8.41 -8.90
N ASN A 40 8.28 -8.53 -9.76
CA ASN A 40 9.05 -7.39 -10.28
C ASN A 40 8.16 -6.42 -11.06
N GLU A 41 7.27 -6.92 -11.92
CA GLU A 41 6.33 -6.07 -12.67
C GLU A 41 5.37 -5.32 -11.74
N ARG A 42 4.98 -5.95 -10.64
CA ARG A 42 4.14 -5.31 -9.62
C ARG A 42 4.90 -4.29 -8.78
N TYR A 43 6.18 -4.55 -8.46
CA TYR A 43 7.04 -3.56 -7.82
C TYR A 43 7.31 -2.36 -8.73
N ALA A 44 7.52 -2.56 -10.03
CA ALA A 44 7.67 -1.45 -10.99
C ALA A 44 6.40 -0.59 -11.09
N ALA A 45 5.21 -1.23 -11.07
CA ALA A 45 3.94 -0.51 -11.04
C ALA A 45 3.72 0.25 -9.72
N LEU A 46 4.17 -0.32 -8.59
CA LEU A 46 4.15 0.34 -7.28
C LEU A 46 5.09 1.53 -7.24
N GLU A 47 6.30 1.40 -7.80
CA GLU A 47 7.30 2.47 -7.86
C GLU A 47 6.80 3.69 -8.64
N ALA A 48 6.18 3.49 -9.80
CA ALA A 48 5.58 4.59 -10.56
C ALA A 48 4.48 5.31 -9.75
N SER A 49 3.71 4.57 -8.96
CA SER A 49 2.66 5.12 -8.10
C SER A 49 3.24 5.85 -6.89
N TRP A 50 4.34 5.34 -6.33
CA TRP A 50 5.07 5.95 -5.23
C TRP A 50 5.72 7.25 -5.68
N GLN A 51 6.48 7.28 -6.77
CA GLN A 51 7.09 8.50 -7.32
C GLN A 51 6.05 9.61 -7.51
N ARG A 52 4.87 9.27 -8.02
CA ARG A 52 3.78 10.23 -8.17
C ARG A 52 3.21 10.73 -6.83
N LEU A 53 3.18 9.89 -5.80
CA LEU A 53 2.85 10.30 -4.43
C LEU A 53 3.91 11.25 -3.87
N GLU A 54 5.19 10.98 -4.08
CA GLU A 54 6.26 11.87 -3.60
C GLU A 54 6.15 13.27 -4.19
N GLU A 55 5.82 13.37 -5.48
CA GLU A 55 5.59 14.65 -6.15
C GLU A 55 4.40 15.44 -5.59
N LEU A 56 3.39 14.75 -5.05
CA LEU A 56 2.14 15.36 -4.59
C LEU A 56 2.14 15.71 -3.10
N ILE A 57 2.74 14.87 -2.26
CA ILE A 57 2.64 14.98 -0.79
C ILE A 57 4.01 14.93 -0.08
N GLY A 58 5.10 14.85 -0.83
CA GLY A 58 6.46 14.71 -0.30
C GLY A 58 6.82 13.27 0.03
N ALA A 59 8.12 12.97 -0.01
CA ALA A 59 8.66 11.61 0.11
C ALA A 59 8.31 10.93 1.45
N GLU A 60 8.30 11.68 2.55
CA GLU A 60 8.00 11.15 3.89
C GLU A 60 6.53 10.68 3.98
N GLN A 61 5.59 11.53 3.59
CA GLN A 61 4.15 11.20 3.62
C GLN A 61 3.81 10.10 2.61
N ALA A 62 4.44 10.11 1.44
CA ALA A 62 4.31 9.06 0.44
C ALA A 62 4.75 7.70 0.99
N SER A 63 5.92 7.64 1.63
CA SER A 63 6.45 6.43 2.24
C SER A 63 5.54 5.90 3.35
N THR A 64 5.05 6.76 4.24
CA THR A 64 4.10 6.37 5.29
C THR A 64 2.82 5.77 4.71
N LEU A 65 2.26 6.39 3.67
CA LEU A 65 1.01 5.95 3.05
C LEU A 65 1.16 4.61 2.32
N VAL A 66 2.28 4.39 1.62
CA VAL A 66 2.59 3.12 0.95
C VAL A 66 2.73 1.99 1.99
N CYS A 67 3.49 2.21 3.07
CA CYS A 67 3.66 1.24 4.15
C CYS A 67 2.32 0.89 4.83
N GLN A 68 1.52 1.88 5.21
CA GLN A 68 0.20 1.65 5.81
C GLN A 68 -0.73 0.85 4.89
N THR A 69 -0.68 1.13 3.59
CA THR A 69 -1.48 0.41 2.58
C THR A 69 -1.03 -1.03 2.45
N TYR A 70 0.29 -1.27 2.43
CA TYR A 70 0.87 -2.61 2.39
C TYR A 70 0.46 -3.44 3.62
N PHE A 71 0.65 -2.91 4.83
CA PHE A 71 0.30 -3.60 6.07
C PHE A 71 -1.19 -3.94 6.16
N ARG A 72 -2.07 -3.01 5.76
CA ARG A 72 -3.52 -3.26 5.73
C ARG A 72 -3.93 -4.37 4.75
N MET A 73 -3.22 -4.52 3.63
CA MET A 73 -3.56 -5.48 2.58
C MET A 73 -3.00 -6.88 2.85
N ILE A 74 -1.79 -6.98 3.42
CA ILE A 74 -1.04 -8.24 3.52
C ILE A 74 -1.13 -8.87 4.92
N GLU A 75 -1.37 -8.08 5.97
CA GLU A 75 -1.60 -8.59 7.34
C GLU A 75 -2.92 -8.07 7.92
N PRO A 76 -4.09 -8.61 7.51
CA PRO A 76 -5.38 -8.11 7.99
C PRO A 76 -5.61 -8.34 9.50
N ASN A 77 -4.86 -9.26 10.12
CA ASN A 77 -4.99 -9.67 11.52
C ASN A 77 -3.66 -9.63 12.32
N GLY A 78 -2.64 -8.92 11.82
CA GLY A 78 -1.38 -8.67 12.53
C GLY A 78 -1.53 -7.58 13.60
N GLY A 79 -2.28 -7.89 14.66
CA GLY A 79 -2.15 -7.33 16.01
C GLY A 79 -1.98 -5.82 16.15
N ARG A 80 -3.08 -5.16 16.54
CA ARG A 80 -3.13 -4.05 17.50
C ARG A 80 -1.81 -3.25 17.63
N ALA A 81 -1.82 -2.06 17.04
CA ALA A 81 -1.21 -0.93 17.73
C ALA A 81 -1.89 -0.84 19.11
N ASP A 82 -1.32 -1.54 20.10
CA ASP A 82 -1.67 -1.33 21.48
C ASP A 82 -1.30 0.13 21.77
N ALA A 83 -2.35 0.94 21.84
CA ALA A 83 -2.34 2.19 22.56
C ALA A 83 -1.84 1.93 23.98
N ALA A 84 -0.57 2.20 24.20
CA ALA A 84 -0.05 2.73 25.45
C ALA A 84 0.68 4.00 25.00
N GLU A 85 0.12 5.22 25.05
CA GLU A 85 -0.54 5.82 26.22
C GLU A 85 0.07 5.32 27.53
N THR A 86 1.40 5.39 27.62
CA THR A 86 2.00 5.70 28.91
C THR A 86 1.74 7.16 29.16
N ALA A 87 0.64 7.39 29.87
CA ALA A 87 0.36 8.60 30.60
C ALA A 87 1.67 9.12 31.22
N THR A 88 2.03 10.34 30.85
CA THR A 88 2.62 11.26 31.80
C THR A 88 1.66 11.37 32.98
N ASP A 89 1.98 10.69 34.09
CA ASP A 89 1.42 10.97 35.41
C ASP A 89 2.55 10.81 36.44
N ASP A 90 3.18 11.95 36.69
CA ASP A 90 3.64 12.48 37.98
C ASP A 90 3.80 11.48 39.16
N CYS A 91 5.06 11.13 39.47
CA CYS A 91 5.63 11.09 40.84
C CYS A 91 7.17 10.92 40.78
#